data_AF-A0AAN9YFK9-F1
#
_entry.id   AF-A0AAN9YFK9-F1
#
_cell.length_a   1.000
_cell.length_b   1.000
_cell.length_c   1.000
_cell.angle_alpha   90.00
_cell.angle_beta   90.00
_cell.angle_gamma   90.00
#
_symmetry.space_group_name_H-M   'P 1'
#
loop_
_entity.id
_entity.type
_entity.pdbx_description
1 polymer ?
#
loop_
_entity_poly.entity_id
_entity_poly.type
_entity_poly.pdbx_seq_one_letter_code
_entity_poly.pdbx_strand_id
1 'polypeptide(L)'
;MADTSSEYLPPKDQLNARAVEGHPITQEEVSALEAAEADRTGSGPVRGGPAATAQSIHNKQQNFFQKAGDLGRKPVGEITREDAAAVQKAEARALGGPPGKGTTSAAVQSIADRNAHGAEE
;
A
#
# COMPACT_ATOMS: atom_id res chain seq x y z
N MET A 1 -5.83 15.05 -23.20
CA MET A 1 -6.35 13.67 -23.17
C MET A 1 -6.55 13.29 -21.71
N ALA A 2 -7.76 13.45 -21.20
CA ALA A 2 -8.20 12.90 -19.91
C ALA A 2 -9.72 12.76 -20.03
N ASP A 3 -10.13 11.68 -20.68
CA ASP A 3 -11.52 11.31 -20.88
C ASP A 3 -11.81 10.10 -19.99
N THR A 4 -13.03 10.02 -19.44
CA THR A 4 -13.63 8.93 -18.66
C THR A 4 -13.15 8.69 -17.21
N SER A 5 -13.63 9.49 -16.24
CA SER A 5 -13.54 9.10 -14.81
C SER A 5 -14.85 9.15 -14.03
N SER A 6 -16.00 9.43 -14.67
CA SER A 6 -17.27 9.59 -13.92
C SER A 6 -18.26 8.43 -14.04
N GLU A 7 -18.02 7.43 -14.91
CA GLU A 7 -18.97 6.33 -15.13
C GLU A 7 -18.34 4.92 -15.18
N TYR A 8 -17.01 4.81 -15.15
CA TYR A 8 -16.32 3.53 -15.31
C TYR A 8 -15.99 2.90 -13.95
N LEU A 9 -16.61 1.76 -13.66
CA LEU A 9 -16.20 0.87 -12.57
C LEU A 9 -15.16 -0.13 -13.10
N PRO A 10 -13.86 0.07 -12.81
CA PRO A 10 -12.82 -0.88 -13.18
C PRO A 10 -13.08 -2.23 -12.51
N PRO A 11 -12.79 -3.34 -13.20
CA PRO A 11 -12.81 -4.65 -12.56
C PRO A 11 -11.78 -4.71 -11.44
N LYS A 12 -12.11 -5.43 -10.36
CA LYS A 12 -11.23 -5.61 -9.19
C LYS A 12 -9.82 -6.09 -9.55
N ASP A 13 -9.68 -6.90 -10.59
CA ASP A 13 -8.40 -7.45 -11.02
C ASP A 13 -7.49 -6.36 -11.60
N GLN A 14 -8.08 -5.36 -12.27
CA GLN A 14 -7.36 -4.18 -12.73
C GLN A 14 -6.89 -3.31 -11.56
N LEU A 15 -7.71 -3.15 -10.51
CA LEU A 15 -7.30 -2.45 -9.29
C LEU A 15 -6.14 -3.16 -8.58
N ASN A 16 -6.21 -4.50 -8.47
CA ASN A 16 -5.13 -5.29 -7.90
C ASN A 16 -3.84 -5.21 -8.74
N ALA A 17 -3.95 -5.30 -10.07
CA ALA A 17 -2.80 -5.17 -10.97
C ALA A 17 -2.12 -3.81 -10.81
N ARG A 18 -2.90 -2.72 -10.77
CA ARG A 18 -2.38 -1.37 -10.50
C ARG A 18 -1.62 -1.32 -9.18
N ALA A 19 -2.17 -1.90 -8.11
CA ALA A 19 -1.50 -1.93 -6.82
C ALA A 19 -0.17 -2.70 -6.85
N VAL A 20 -0.13 -3.85 -7.53
CA VAL A 20 1.07 -4.68 -7.72
C VAL A 20 2.15 -3.94 -8.51
N GLU A 21 1.75 -3.15 -9.51
CA GLU A 21 2.64 -2.27 -10.28
C GLU A 21 3.13 -1.05 -9.48
N GLY A 22 2.66 -0.88 -8.24
CA GLY A 22 3.03 0.23 -7.37
C GLY A 22 2.25 1.52 -7.63
N HIS A 23 1.17 1.47 -8.42
CA HIS A 23 0.30 2.62 -8.61
C HIS A 23 -0.52 2.87 -7.34
N PRO A 24 -0.43 4.05 -6.73
CA PRO A 24 -1.26 4.39 -5.59
C PRO A 24 -2.72 4.49 -6.02
N ILE A 25 -3.62 4.03 -5.14
CA ILE A 25 -5.04 4.34 -5.20
C ILE A 25 -5.28 5.53 -4.28
N THR A 26 -5.73 6.67 -4.81
CA THR A 26 -5.94 7.89 -3.99
C THR A 26 -7.28 7.87 -3.27
N GLN A 27 -7.45 8.72 -2.26
CA GLN A 27 -8.74 8.85 -1.58
C GLN A 27 -9.83 9.36 -2.54
N GLU A 28 -9.45 10.25 -3.46
CA GLU A 28 -10.36 10.78 -4.49
C GLU A 28 -10.82 9.66 -5.43
N GLU A 29 -9.92 8.76 -5.84
CA GLU A 29 -10.27 7.58 -6.64
C GLU A 29 -11.19 6.64 -5.88
N VAL A 30 -10.95 6.40 -4.58
CA VAL A 30 -11.85 5.59 -3.74
C VAL A 30 -13.24 6.21 -3.73
N SER A 31 -13.36 7.49 -3.38
CA SER A 31 -14.66 8.18 -3.32
C SER A 31 -15.40 8.18 -4.66
N ALA A 32 -14.67 8.35 -5.77
CA ALA A 32 -15.26 8.28 -7.11
C ALA A 32 -15.82 6.88 -7.43
N LEU A 33 -15.11 5.82 -7.02
CA LEU A 33 -15.56 4.44 -7.20
C LEU A 33 -16.76 4.10 -6.31
N GLU A 34 -16.80 4.62 -5.08
CA GLU A 34 -17.95 4.46 -4.19
C GLU A 34 -19.19 5.14 -4.78
N ALA A 35 -19.06 6.37 -5.30
CA ALA A 35 -20.14 7.08 -5.96
C ALA A 35 -20.64 6.31 -7.21
N ALA A 36 -19.73 5.89 -8.08
CA ALA A 36 -20.08 5.14 -9.29
C ALA A 36 -20.72 3.77 -8.97
N GLU A 37 -20.29 3.09 -7.90
CA GLU A 37 -20.90 1.83 -7.47
C GLU A 37 -22.29 2.06 -6.85
N ALA A 38 -22.46 3.15 -6.11
CA ALA A 38 -23.74 3.55 -5.54
C ALA A 38 -24.78 3.89 -6.62
N ASP A 39 -24.39 4.65 -7.64
CA ASP A 39 -25.26 4.99 -8.77
C ASP A 39 -25.71 3.73 -9.53
N ARG A 40 -24.83 2.73 -9.64
CA ARG A 40 -25.11 1.51 -10.40
C ARG A 40 -25.92 0.47 -9.62
N THR A 41 -25.67 0.33 -8.32
CA THR A 41 -26.28 -0.73 -7.49
C THR A 41 -27.42 -0.22 -6.60
N GLY A 42 -27.61 1.09 -6.51
CA GLY A 42 -28.60 1.73 -5.64
C GLY A 42 -28.27 1.61 -4.15
N SER A 43 -27.07 1.15 -3.81
CA SER A 43 -26.59 0.89 -2.46
C SER A 43 -25.12 1.30 -2.35
N GLY A 44 -24.66 1.67 -1.15
CA GLY A 44 -23.25 1.93 -0.89
C GLY A 44 -22.33 0.73 -1.20
N PRO A 45 -21.01 0.87 -0.95
CA PRO A 45 -19.99 -0.06 -1.42
C PRO A 45 -20.35 -1.53 -1.22
N VAL A 46 -20.34 -2.30 -2.30
CA VAL A 46 -20.75 -3.71 -2.25
C VAL A 46 -19.55 -4.54 -1.78
N ARG A 47 -19.80 -5.47 -0.85
CA ARG A 47 -18.75 -6.37 -0.35
C ARG A 47 -18.10 -7.13 -1.52
N GLY A 48 -16.80 -6.93 -1.69
CA GLY A 48 -16.02 -7.57 -2.77
C GLY A 48 -16.18 -6.91 -4.14
N GLY A 49 -16.93 -5.80 -4.23
CA GLY A 49 -17.04 -4.96 -5.41
C GLY A 49 -15.81 -4.06 -5.63
N PRO A 50 -15.77 -3.31 -6.73
CA PRO A 50 -14.67 -2.40 -7.06
C PRO A 50 -14.37 -1.36 -5.98
N ALA A 51 -15.39 -0.73 -5.40
CA ALA A 51 -15.17 0.32 -4.40
C ALA A 51 -14.59 -0.26 -3.10
N ALA A 52 -15.17 -1.37 -2.61
CA ALA A 52 -14.61 -2.09 -1.46
C ALA A 52 -13.16 -2.58 -1.69
N THR A 53 -12.85 -2.99 -2.94
CA THR A 53 -11.50 -3.39 -3.32
C THR A 53 -10.54 -2.19 -3.32
N ALA A 54 -10.93 -1.08 -3.92
CA ALA A 54 -10.15 0.16 -3.95
C ALA A 54 -9.86 0.67 -2.53
N GLN A 55 -10.87 0.71 -1.67
CA GLN A 55 -10.71 1.09 -0.26
C GLN A 55 -9.74 0.16 0.47
N SER A 56 -9.83 -1.16 0.22
CA SER A 56 -8.91 -2.14 0.82
C SER A 56 -7.46 -1.92 0.37
N ILE A 57 -7.23 -1.67 -0.91
CA ILE A 57 -5.90 -1.39 -1.47
C ILE A 57 -5.36 -0.08 -0.89
N HIS A 58 -6.15 0.99 -0.93
CA HIS A 58 -5.80 2.29 -0.38
C HIS A 58 -5.33 2.15 1.08
N ASN A 59 -6.12 1.48 1.93
CA ASN A 59 -5.76 1.29 3.34
C ASN A 59 -4.45 0.54 3.53
N LYS A 60 -4.15 -0.46 2.70
CA LYS A 60 -2.88 -1.20 2.77
C LYS A 60 -1.70 -0.32 2.35
N GLN A 61 -1.86 0.47 1.29
CA GLN A 61 -0.84 1.42 0.82
C GLN A 61 -0.56 2.49 1.87
N GLN A 62 -1.60 3.09 2.45
CA GLN A 62 -1.44 4.08 3.52
C GLN A 62 -0.79 3.48 4.76
N ASN A 63 -1.12 2.24 5.12
CA ASN A 63 -0.45 1.55 6.23
C ASN A 63 1.05 1.38 5.97
N PHE A 64 1.44 1.05 4.73
CA PHE A 64 2.84 0.97 4.34
C PHE A 64 3.53 2.34 4.40
N PHE A 65 2.94 3.39 3.82
CA PHE A 65 3.51 4.74 3.86
C PHE A 65 3.65 5.27 5.29
N GLN A 66 2.68 4.99 6.16
CA GLN A 66 2.77 5.33 7.57
C GLN A 66 3.94 4.62 8.24
N LYS A 67 4.09 3.31 8.06
CA LYS A 67 5.20 2.54 8.67
C LYS A 67 6.58 3.00 8.16
N ALA A 68 6.71 3.24 6.86
CA ALA A 68 7.94 3.78 6.29
C ALA A 68 8.23 5.20 6.79
N GLY A 69 7.19 6.05 6.90
CA GLY A 69 7.30 7.42 7.40
C GLY A 69 7.61 7.51 8.89
N ASP A 70 7.11 6.57 9.70
CA ASP A 70 7.47 6.46 11.12
C ASP A 70 8.97 6.15 11.27
N LEU A 71 9.50 5.24 10.44
CA LEU A 71 10.93 4.93 10.43
C LEU A 71 11.81 6.05 9.94
N GLY A 72 11.36 6.83 8.95
CA GLY A 72 12.09 8.00 8.48
C GLY A 72 12.35 9.05 9.57
N ARG A 73 11.61 9.00 10.68
CA ARG A 73 11.80 9.89 11.84
C ARG A 73 12.68 9.28 12.94
N LYS A 74 12.92 7.98 12.88
CA LYS A 74 13.73 7.26 13.86
C LYS A 74 15.22 7.45 13.55
N PRO A 75 16.09 7.64 14.56
CA PRO A 75 17.52 7.66 14.33
C PRO A 75 17.97 6.36 13.65
N VAL A 76 18.86 6.47 12.66
CA VAL A 76 19.27 5.32 11.83
C VAL A 76 19.81 4.18 12.69
N GLY A 77 20.59 4.47 13.73
CA GLY A 77 21.17 3.47 14.63
C GLY A 77 20.16 2.75 15.54
N GLU A 78 18.93 3.25 15.65
CA GLU A 78 17.88 2.63 16.45
C GLU A 78 16.94 1.75 15.61
N ILE A 79 17.08 1.74 14.28
CA ILE A 79 16.26 0.90 13.39
C ILE A 79 16.58 -0.58 13.67
N THR A 80 15.56 -1.35 14.01
CA THR A 80 15.70 -2.77 14.41
C THR A 80 15.17 -3.75 13.36
N ARG A 81 15.41 -5.05 13.57
CA ARG A 81 14.85 -6.11 12.72
C ARG A 81 13.33 -6.18 12.80
N GLU A 82 12.74 -5.85 13.94
CA GLU A 82 11.29 -5.76 14.12
C GLU A 82 10.70 -4.63 13.26
N ASP A 83 11.39 -3.49 13.21
CA ASP A 83 11.00 -2.38 12.33
C ASP A 83 11.04 -2.81 10.85
N ALA A 84 12.13 -3.47 10.44
CA ALA A 84 12.27 -4.00 9.09
C ALA A 84 11.15 -5.00 8.74
N ALA A 85 10.85 -5.93 9.63
CA ALA A 85 9.77 -6.91 9.45
C ALA A 85 8.39 -6.23 9.36
N ALA A 86 8.15 -5.16 10.13
CA ALA A 86 6.90 -4.40 10.08
C ALA A 86 6.70 -3.71 8.72
N VAL A 87 7.73 -3.07 8.18
CA VAL A 87 7.69 -2.46 6.84
C VAL A 87 7.53 -3.53 5.77
N GLN A 88 8.28 -4.62 5.86
CA GLN A 88 8.20 -5.73 4.91
C GLN A 88 6.79 -6.30 4.79
N LYS A 89 6.13 -6.51 5.93
CA LYS A 89 4.74 -6.99 5.96
C LYS A 89 3.76 -5.97 5.40
N ALA A 90 3.97 -4.69 5.65
CA ALA A 90 3.12 -3.63 5.14
C ALA A 90 3.29 -3.47 3.62
N GLU A 91 4.52 -3.43 3.12
CA GLU A 91 4.84 -3.37 1.69
C GLU A 91 4.27 -4.58 0.95
N ALA A 92 4.41 -5.78 1.53
CA ALA A 92 3.88 -6.98 0.91
C ALA A 92 2.36 -6.94 0.70
N ARG A 93 1.64 -6.32 1.65
CA ARG A 93 0.19 -6.15 1.57
C ARG A 93 -0.19 -5.04 0.59
N ALA A 94 0.59 -3.97 0.54
CA ALA A 94 0.36 -2.85 -0.37
C ALA A 94 0.56 -3.26 -1.84
N LEU A 95 1.58 -4.08 -2.13
CA LEU A 95 1.95 -4.51 -3.48
C LEU A 95 1.44 -5.92 -3.85
N GLY A 96 0.71 -6.58 -2.96
CA GLY A 96 0.10 -7.89 -3.26
C GLY A 96 1.07 -9.08 -3.35
N GLY A 97 2.30 -8.95 -2.86
CA GLY A 97 3.32 -10.01 -2.89
C GLY A 97 4.56 -9.67 -2.07
N PRO A 98 5.45 -10.62 -1.80
CA PRO A 98 6.66 -10.36 -1.01
C PRO A 98 7.53 -9.26 -1.67
N PRO A 99 8.06 -8.30 -0.90
CA PRO A 99 8.88 -7.23 -1.45
C PRO A 99 10.19 -7.78 -2.02
N GLY A 100 10.55 -7.28 -3.22
CA GLY A 100 11.76 -7.67 -3.94
C GLY A 100 13.01 -6.90 -3.50
N LYS A 101 14.12 -7.14 -4.20
CA LYS A 101 15.35 -6.36 -4.04
C LYS A 101 15.13 -4.90 -4.49
N GLY A 102 15.84 -3.96 -3.86
CA GLY A 102 15.74 -2.53 -4.19
C GLY A 102 14.48 -1.84 -3.65
N THR A 103 13.65 -2.54 -2.89
CA THR A 103 12.49 -1.99 -2.20
C THR A 103 12.87 -1.24 -0.93
N THR A 104 11.94 -0.45 -0.38
CA THR A 104 12.11 0.19 0.92
C THR A 104 12.36 -0.84 2.01
N SER A 105 11.63 -1.96 2.01
CA SER A 105 11.85 -3.04 2.99
C SER A 105 13.26 -3.63 2.92
N ALA A 106 13.79 -3.83 1.71
CA ALA A 106 15.16 -4.34 1.54
C ALA A 106 16.20 -3.36 2.11
N ALA A 107 15.99 -2.04 1.93
CA ALA A 107 16.86 -1.02 2.49
C ALA A 107 16.78 -0.98 4.04
N VAL A 108 15.58 -1.03 4.61
CA VAL A 108 15.39 -1.02 6.07
C VAL A 108 16.01 -2.27 6.71
N GLN A 109 15.83 -3.45 6.11
CA GLN A 109 16.45 -4.69 6.58
C GLN A 109 17.99 -4.59 6.60
N SER A 110 18.58 -4.05 5.53
CA SER A 110 20.03 -3.83 5.45
C SER A 110 20.55 -2.85 6.51
N ILE A 111 19.77 -1.81 6.85
CA ILE A 111 20.11 -0.91 7.96
C ILE A 111 20.03 -1.65 9.30
N ALA A 112 18.93 -2.36 9.55
CA ALA A 112 18.72 -3.10 10.79
C ALA A 112 19.81 -4.16 11.04
N ASP A 113 20.21 -4.89 10.00
CA ASP A 113 21.27 -5.90 10.12
C ASP A 113 22.63 -5.27 10.44
N ARG A 114 22.96 -4.11 9.84
CA ARG A 114 24.19 -3.38 10.18
C ARG A 114 24.19 -2.89 11.63
N ASN A 115 23.06 -2.39 12.12
CA ASN A 115 22.94 -1.96 13.52
C ASN A 115 23.06 -3.14 14.49
N ALA A 116 22.45 -4.28 14.17
CA ALA A 116 22.54 -5.48 14.99
C ALA A 116 23.99 -5.98 15.08
N HIS A 117 24.71 -6.04 13.96
CA HIS A 117 26.12 -6.46 13.96
C HIS A 117 27.04 -5.50 14.72
N GLY A 118 26.84 -4.18 14.57
CA GLY A 118 27.64 -3.19 15.28
C GLY A 118 27.34 -3.08 16.79
N ALA A 119 26.25 -3.68 17.28
CA ALA A 119 25.93 -3.76 18.71
C ALA A 119 26.49 -5.02 19.38
N GLU A 120 26.99 -5.99 18.60
CA GLU A 120 27.56 -7.26 19.09
C GLU A 120 29.10 -7.22 19.22
N GLU A 121 29.77 -6.13 18.79
CA GLU A 121 31.21 -5.86 19.00
C GLU A 121 31.46 -4.92 20.19
#